data_AF-A0A402BWJ0-F1
#
_entry.id   AF-A0A402BWJ0-F1
#
_cell.length_a   1.000
_cell.length_b   1.000
_cell.length_c   1.000
_cell.angle_alpha   90.00
_cell.angle_beta   90.00
_cell.angle_gamma   90.00
#
_symmetry.space_group_name_H-M   'P 1'
#
loop_
_entity.id
_entity.type
_entity.pdbx_description
1 polymer ?
#
loop_
_entity_poly.entity_id
_entity_poly.type
_entity_poly.pdbx_seq_one_letter_code
_entity_poly.pdbx_strand_id
1 'polypeptide(L)' 'MANCNEENCTCPKIECERHGKCCQCVNFHREKDNLVYCFREIATKAK' A
#
# COMPACT_ATOMS: atom_id res chain seq x y z
N MET A 1 -8.39 -1.53 -13.02
CA MET A 1 -8.26 -2.14 -11.69
C MET A 1 -6.92 -1.76 -11.07
N ALA A 2 -6.92 -0.97 -10.00
CA ALA A 2 -5.76 -0.94 -9.11
C ALA A 2 -5.74 -2.29 -8.39
N ASN A 3 -4.69 -3.09 -8.54
CA ASN A 3 -4.47 -4.26 -7.69
C ASN A 3 -4.27 -3.73 -6.27
N CYS A 4 -5.31 -3.77 -5.44
CA CYS A 4 -5.22 -3.43 -4.02
C CYS A 4 -5.04 -4.72 -3.24
N ASN A 5 -4.09 -4.75 -2.31
CA ASN A 5 -3.93 -5.88 -1.40
C ASN A 5 -4.81 -5.67 -0.16
N GLU A 6 -6.12 -5.88 -0.29
CA GLU A 6 -7.08 -5.64 0.80
C GLU A 6 -6.85 -6.57 2.01
N GLU A 7 -6.31 -7.76 1.77
CA GLU A 7 -6.07 -8.77 2.82
C GLU A 7 -4.83 -8.49 3.67
N ASN A 8 -3.82 -7.79 3.14
CA ASN A 8 -2.53 -7.61 3.83
C ASN A 8 -2.04 -6.15 3.79
N CYS A 9 -2.89 -5.21 4.24
CA CYS A 9 -2.49 -3.81 4.39
C CYS A 9 -1.69 -3.58 5.68
N THR A 10 -0.41 -3.97 5.68
CA THR A 10 0.52 -3.89 6.82
C THR A 10 1.18 -2.51 6.99
N CYS A 11 0.41 -1.42 6.85
CA CYS A 11 0.94 -0.08 7.02
C CYS A 11 1.22 0.20 8.51
N PRO A 12 2.45 0.50 8.95
CA PRO A 12 2.75 0.77 10.36
C PRO A 12 2.23 2.15 10.83
N LYS A 13 1.81 3.03 9.91
CA LYS A 13 1.26 4.35 10.25
C LYS A 13 -0.20 4.26 10.66
N ILE A 14 -0.44 3.85 11.90
CA ILE A 14 -1.79 3.73 12.49
C ILE A 14 -2.53 5.07 12.57
N GLU A 15 -1.81 6.19 12.69
CA GLU A 15 -2.39 7.54 12.73
C GLU A 15 -2.80 8.07 11.34
N CYS A 16 -2.51 7.33 10.27
CA CYS A 16 -2.92 7.73 8.93
C CYS A 16 -4.44 7.58 8.76
N GLU A 17 -5.11 8.61 8.25
CA GLU A 17 -6.55 8.58 7.90
C GLU A 17 -6.92 7.44 6.93
N ARG A 18 -5.94 6.93 6.17
CA ARG A 18 -6.08 5.85 5.18
C ARG A 18 -5.61 4.49 5.73
N HIS A 19 -5.24 4.42 7.01
CA HIS A 19 -4.87 3.17 7.67
C HIS A 19 -6.06 2.19 7.64
N GLY A 20 -5.80 0.94 7.24
CA GLY A 20 -6.85 -0.06 6.99
C GLY A 20 -7.61 0.09 5.67
N LYS A 21 -7.43 1.18 4.91
CA LYS A 21 -8.07 1.40 3.60
C LYS A 21 -7.08 1.19 2.46
N CYS A 22 -6.73 -0.07 2.19
CA CYS A 22 -5.63 -0.41 1.28
C CYS A 22 -5.76 0.24 -0.10
N CYS A 23 -6.92 0.14 -0.77
CA CYS A 23 -7.10 0.76 -2.09
C CYS A 23 -6.87 2.27 -2.10
N GLN A 24 -7.39 2.99 -1.10
CA GLN A 24 -7.19 4.44 -1.00
C GLN A 24 -5.74 4.78 -0.69
N CYS A 25 -5.08 3.98 0.16
CA CYS A 25 -3.65 4.12 0.45
C CYS A 25 -2.80 3.90 -0.81
N VAL A 26 -3.07 2.83 -1.57
CA VAL A 26 -2.37 2.49 -2.82
C VAL A 26 -2.51 3.61 -3.85
N ASN A 27 -3.73 4.09 -4.10
CA ASN A 27 -3.95 5.16 -5.06
C ASN A 27 -3.22 6.44 -4.64
N PHE A 28 -3.35 6.86 -3.38
CA PHE A 28 -2.68 8.07 -2.87
C PHE A 28 -1.15 7.99 -2.97
N HIS A 29 -0.58 6.84 -2.61
CA HIS A 29 0.86 6.65 -2.69
C HIS A 29 1.34 6.48 -4.14
N ARG A 30 0.55 5.85 -5.01
CA ARG A 30 0.83 5.73 -6.45
C ARG A 30 0.84 7.09 -7.15
N GLU A 31 -0.08 7.99 -6.81
CA GLU A 31 -0.06 9.38 -7.30
C GLU A 31 1.21 10.13 -6.86
N LYS A 32 1.80 9.73 -5.73
CA LYS A 32 3.06 10.25 -5.20
C LYS A 32 4.29 9.45 -5.62
N ASP A 33 4.15 8.53 -6.58
CA ASP A 33 5.21 7.59 -7.01
C ASP A 33 5.89 6.84 -5.84
N ASN A 34 5.13 6.56 -4.79
CA ASN A 34 5.58 5.89 -3.59
C ASN A 34 4.98 4.49 -3.49
N LEU A 35 5.79 3.54 -3.04
CA LEU A 35 5.33 2.19 -2.77
C LEU A 35 4.74 2.08 -1.36
N VAL A 36 3.48 1.64 -1.28
CA VAL A 36 2.85 1.27 -0.01
C VAL A 36 3.53 0.04 0.58
N TYR A 37 3.53 -0.04 1.91
CA TYR A 37 4.21 -1.11 2.65
C TYR A 37 3.80 -2.52 2.20
N CYS A 38 2.51 -2.75 1.98
CA CYS A 38 1.98 -4.03 1.55
C CYS A 38 2.45 -4.49 0.15
N PHE A 39 2.99 -3.59 -0.68
CA PHE A 39 3.59 -3.94 -1.97
C PHE A 39 5.13 -3.97 -1.95
N ARG A 40 5.77 -3.54 -0.85
CA ARG A 40 7.24 -3.55 -0.74
C ARG A 40 7.82 -4.96 -0.73
N GLU A 41 7.13 -5.92 -0.14
CA GLU A 41 7.55 -7.33 -0.12
C GLU A 41 7.47 -7.98 -1.52
N ILE A 42 6.46 -7.61 -2.31
CA ILE A 42 6.33 -8.04 -3.71
C ILE A 42 7.44 -7.43 -4.56
N ALA A 43 7.73 -6.13 -4.37
CA ALA A 43 8.80 -5.44 -5.09
C ALA A 43 10.21 -5.98 -4.75
N THR A 44 10.44 -6.46 -3.53
CA THR A 44 11.73 -7.02 -3.11
C THR A 44 11.95 -8.46 -3.57
N LYS A 45 10.88 -9.24 -3.77
CA LYS A 45 10.96 -10.60 -4.34
C LYS A 45 11.12 -10.67 -5.86
N ALA A 46 11.07 -9.54 -6.56
CA ALA A 46 11.26 -9.47 -8.01
C ALA A 46 12.74 -9.35 -8.46
N LYS A 47 13.70 -9.61 -7.56
CA LYS A 47 15.14 -9.65 -7.86
C LYS A 47 15.66 -11.07 -7.97
#